data_AF-A0A1T4RED5-F1
#
_entry.id   AF-A0A1T4RED5-F1
#
_cell.length_a   1.000
_cell.length_b   1.000
_cell.length_c   1.000
_cell.angle_alpha   90.00
_cell.angle_beta   90.00
_cell.angle_gamma   90.00
#
_symmetry.space_group_name_H-M   'P 1'
#
loop_
_entity.id
_entity.type
_entity.pdbx_description
1 polymer ?
#
loop_
_entity_poly.entity_id
_entity_poly.type
_entity_poly.pdbx_seq_one_letter_code
_entity_poly.pdbx_strand_id
1 'polypeptide(L)'
;MDGLARVAFGLFGLSVLIGIAWLFSNHKKAVDWRLVITGIALQIGFAAVVLLVPGGRDVFDALGNGFVRLLSFVNAGSEFIFGGLMNVETYGFIFAFQVLPTIIFFAALMGVLYHLGVMQLVVRAMAWAIMKVMRVSGAETTSVSASVFIGQTEAPLTVRRISAR
;
A
#
# COMPACT_ATOMS: atom_id res chain seq x y z
N MET A 1 10.02 2.54 33.56
CA MET A 1 10.09 3.91 33.00
C MET A 1 10.39 3.90 31.49
N ASP A 2 10.45 2.72 30.86
CA ASP A 2 10.92 2.53 29.49
C ASP A 2 9.85 2.71 28.41
N GLY A 3 8.57 2.45 28.75
CA GLY A 3 7.47 2.62 27.81
C GLY A 3 7.21 4.09 27.45
N LEU A 4 7.25 4.97 28.45
CA LEU A 4 6.99 6.40 28.27
C LEU A 4 8.10 7.07 27.43
N ALA A 5 9.35 6.65 27.63
CA ALA A 5 10.49 7.09 26.81
C ALA A 5 10.35 6.67 25.34
N ARG A 6 9.87 5.45 25.06
CA ARG A 6 9.63 4.97 23.68
C ARG A 6 8.53 5.75 22.97
N VAL A 7 7.43 6.02 23.67
CA VAL A 7 6.33 6.84 23.11
C VAL A 7 6.80 8.26 22.85
N ALA A 8 7.52 8.87 23.79
CA ALA A 8 8.08 10.21 23.62
C ALA A 8 9.06 10.27 22.43
N PHE A 9 9.92 9.27 22.27
CA PHE A 9 10.84 9.18 21.12
C PHE A 9 10.08 9.04 19.79
N GLY A 10 9.01 8.24 19.74
CA GLY A 10 8.15 8.12 18.56
C GLY A 10 7.46 9.44 18.19
N LEU A 11 6.91 10.16 19.18
CA LEU A 11 6.30 11.48 18.98
C LEU A 11 7.32 12.53 18.54
N PHE A 12 8.54 12.48 19.10
CA PHE A 12 9.64 13.33 18.68
C PHE A 12 10.01 13.08 17.21
N GLY A 13 10.20 11.82 16.81
CA GLY A 13 10.49 11.46 15.43
C GLY A 13 9.42 11.93 14.45
N LEU A 14 8.13 11.73 14.79
CA LEU A 14 7.02 12.23 13.98
C LEU A 14 7.05 13.76 13.86
N SER A 15 7.30 14.47 14.97
CA SER A 15 7.39 15.93 14.98
C SER A 15 8.54 16.45 14.10
N VAL A 16 9.69 15.76 14.10
CA VAL A 16 10.82 16.09 13.23
C VAL A 16 10.47 15.92 11.76
N LEU A 17 9.82 14.81 11.39
CA LEU A 17 9.40 14.57 10.00
C LEU A 17 8.43 15.64 9.49
N ILE A 18 7.45 16.02 10.31
CA ILE A 18 6.51 17.12 9.99
C ILE A 18 7.27 18.45 9.90
N GLY A 19 8.21 18.71 10.81
CA GLY A 19 9.05 19.90 10.80
C GLY A 19 9.89 20.04 9.54
N ILE A 20 10.48 18.95 9.06
CA ILE A 20 11.22 18.90 7.80
C ILE A 20 10.27 19.18 6.62
N ALA A 21 9.13 18.50 6.55
CA ALA A 21 8.15 18.72 5.48
C ALA A 21 7.64 20.18 5.45
N TRP A 22 7.43 20.79 6.62
CA TRP A 22 7.04 22.19 6.74
C TRP A 22 8.18 23.16 6.36
N LEU A 23 9.43 22.83 6.70
CA LEU A 23 10.60 23.65 6.36
C LEU A 23 10.78 23.78 4.84
N PHE A 24 10.60 22.68 4.11
CA PHE A 24 10.66 22.60 2.65
C PHE A 24 9.35 23.00 1.94
N SER A 25 8.32 23.43 2.68
CA SER A 25 7.07 23.88 2.08
C SER A 25 7.25 25.24 1.39
N ASN A 26 6.86 25.33 0.12
CA ASN A 26 6.88 26.56 -0.67
C ASN A 26 5.98 27.67 -0.07
N HIS A 27 4.85 27.28 0.56
CA HIS A 27 3.89 28.22 1.13
C HIS A 27 3.54 27.81 2.57
N LYS A 28 4.46 28.07 3.51
CA LYS A 28 4.36 27.68 4.93
C LYS A 28 3.07 28.13 5.63
N LYS A 29 2.45 29.24 5.17
CA LYS A 29 1.20 29.79 5.71
C LYS A 29 -0.07 29.18 5.10
N ALA A 30 0.04 28.51 3.96
CA ALA A 30 -1.08 27.87 3.26
C ALA A 30 -1.21 26.38 3.61
N VAL A 31 -0.41 25.88 4.56
CA VAL A 31 -0.50 24.49 5.02
C VAL A 31 -1.81 24.27 5.75
N ASP A 32 -2.63 23.35 5.23
CA ASP A 32 -3.86 22.93 5.89
C ASP A 32 -3.55 21.97 7.05
N TRP A 33 -3.43 22.54 8.25
CA TRP A 33 -3.16 21.78 9.47
C TRP A 33 -4.28 20.81 9.83
N ARG A 34 -5.52 21.06 9.40
CA ARG A 34 -6.63 20.12 9.62
C ARG A 34 -6.40 18.85 8.81
N LEU A 35 -5.96 18.99 7.55
CA LEU A 35 -5.61 17.85 6.71
C LEU A 35 -4.46 17.04 7.31
N VAL A 36 -3.38 17.72 7.72
CA VAL A 36 -2.18 17.08 8.31
C VAL A 36 -2.55 16.31 9.57
N ILE A 37 -3.27 16.93 10.51
CA ILE A 37 -3.67 16.29 11.77
C ILE A 37 -4.62 15.12 11.50
N THR A 38 -5.58 15.27 10.58
CA THR A 38 -6.52 14.19 10.23
C THR A 38 -5.80 12.99 9.61
N GLY A 39 -4.81 13.23 8.74
CA GLY A 39 -4.00 12.17 8.14
C GLY A 39 -3.16 11.42 9.18
N ILE A 40 -2.50 12.14 10.08
CA ILE A 40 -1.71 11.55 11.19
C ILE A 40 -2.62 10.73 12.11
N ALA A 41 -3.78 11.29 12.49
CA ALA A 41 -4.75 10.61 13.34
C ALA A 41 -5.28 9.34 12.66
N LEU A 42 -5.54 9.38 11.36
CA LEU A 42 -5.97 8.21 10.58
C LEU A 42 -4.88 7.14 10.55
N GLN A 43 -3.61 7.51 10.36
CA GLN A 43 -2.49 6.57 10.32
C GLN A 43 -2.25 5.90 11.69
N ILE A 44 -2.21 6.70 12.76
CA ILE A 44 -2.07 6.18 14.14
C ILE A 44 -3.29 5.35 14.53
N GLY A 45 -4.49 5.82 14.20
CA GLY A 45 -5.75 5.12 14.45
C GLY A 45 -5.80 3.76 13.74
N PHE A 46 -5.42 3.71 12.47
CA PHE A 46 -5.32 2.46 11.73
C PHE A 46 -4.30 1.51 12.37
N ALA A 47 -3.09 1.98 12.68
CA ALA A 47 -2.08 1.17 13.37
C ALA A 47 -2.58 0.64 14.73
N ALA A 48 -3.30 1.45 15.50
CA ALA A 48 -3.91 1.04 16.76
C ALA A 48 -4.97 -0.05 16.54
N VAL A 49 -5.83 0.09 15.53
CA VAL A 49 -6.81 -0.94 15.18
C VAL A 49 -6.12 -2.26 14.81
N VAL A 50 -5.05 -2.21 14.02
CA VAL A 50 -4.35 -3.44 13.61
C VAL A 50 -3.60 -4.09 14.79
N LEU A 51 -2.91 -3.30 15.61
CA LEU A 51 -1.93 -3.83 16.58
C LEU A 51 -2.48 -4.02 18.00
N LEU A 52 -3.46 -3.22 18.42
CA LEU A 52 -3.96 -3.17 19.81
C LEU A 52 -5.35 -3.79 19.97
N VAL A 53 -6.18 -3.81 18.92
CA VAL A 53 -7.54 -4.38 19.01
C VAL A 53 -7.46 -5.92 19.03
N PRO A 54 -8.16 -6.59 19.96
CA PRO A 54 -8.25 -8.06 19.96
C PRO A 54 -8.84 -8.57 18.65
N GLY A 55 -8.16 -9.53 18.00
CA GLY A 55 -8.53 -10.03 16.67
C GLY A 55 -8.08 -9.15 15.49
N GLY A 56 -7.52 -7.96 15.74
CA GLY A 56 -6.97 -7.10 14.69
C GLY A 56 -5.86 -7.80 13.91
N ARG A 57 -4.92 -8.43 14.62
CA ARG A 57 -3.82 -9.21 14.00
C ARG A 57 -4.34 -10.41 13.21
N ASP A 58 -5.31 -11.14 13.75
CA ASP A 58 -5.86 -12.33 13.13
C ASP A 58 -6.46 -12.05 11.74
N VAL A 59 -7.08 -10.87 11.55
CA VAL A 59 -7.57 -10.44 10.24
C VAL A 59 -6.43 -10.28 9.24
N PHE A 60 -5.33 -9.64 9.65
CA PHE A 60 -4.18 -9.44 8.77
C PHE A 60 -3.39 -10.73 8.55
N ASP A 61 -3.35 -11.63 9.53
CA ASP A 61 -2.78 -12.96 9.36
C ASP A 61 -3.62 -13.80 8.39
N ALA A 62 -4.94 -13.70 8.43
CA ALA A 62 -5.82 -14.35 7.45
C ALA A 62 -5.58 -13.80 6.02
N LEU A 63 -5.44 -12.48 5.88
CA LEU A 63 -5.07 -11.84 4.61
C LEU A 63 -3.69 -12.32 4.13
N GLY A 64 -2.69 -12.35 5.02
CA GLY A 64 -1.34 -12.82 4.74
C GLY A 64 -1.32 -14.28 4.28
N ASN A 65 -2.07 -15.16 4.95
CA ASN A 65 -2.26 -16.54 4.54
C ASN A 65 -2.92 -16.67 3.16
N GLY A 66 -3.83 -15.75 2.81
CA GLY A 66 -4.37 -15.62 1.45
C GLY A 66 -3.28 -15.36 0.41
N PHE A 67 -2.37 -14.42 0.68
CA PHE A 67 -1.22 -14.15 -0.19
C PHE A 67 -0.25 -15.33 -0.28
N VAL A 68 0.03 -16.01 0.84
CA VAL A 68 0.88 -17.22 0.84
C VAL A 68 0.28 -18.32 -0.04
N ARG A 69 -1.04 -18.54 0.03
CA ARG A 69 -1.73 -19.47 -0.88
C ARG A 69 -1.60 -19.04 -2.33
N LEU A 70 -1.76 -17.75 -2.63
CA LEU A 70 -1.58 -17.24 -3.98
C LEU A 70 -0.16 -17.47 -4.50
N LEU A 71 0.85 -17.23 -3.68
CA LEU A 71 2.26 -17.51 -3.98
C LEU A 71 2.51 -19.01 -4.22
N SER A 72 1.77 -19.91 -3.56
CA SER A 72 1.89 -21.34 -3.81
C SER A 72 1.51 -21.72 -5.26
N PHE A 73 0.51 -21.04 -5.85
CA PHE A 73 0.15 -21.23 -7.26
C PHE A 73 1.22 -20.68 -8.21
N VAL A 74 1.86 -19.56 -7.85
CA VAL A 74 3.00 -19.02 -8.59
C VAL A 74 4.16 -20.00 -8.58
N ASN A 75 4.48 -20.58 -7.43
CA ASN A 75 5.56 -21.55 -7.28
C ASN A 75 5.30 -22.79 -8.13
N ALA A 76 4.08 -23.35 -8.10
CA ALA A 76 3.71 -24.48 -8.94
C ALA A 76 3.83 -24.17 -10.44
N GLY A 77 3.41 -22.97 -10.87
CA GLY A 77 3.57 -22.53 -12.27
C GLY A 77 5.04 -22.30 -12.66
N SER A 78 5.85 -21.79 -11.73
CA SER A 78 7.28 -21.54 -11.95
C SER A 78 8.07 -22.85 -12.00
N GLU A 79 7.73 -23.83 -11.16
CA GLU A 79 8.29 -25.18 -11.20
C GLU A 79 7.92 -25.89 -12.52
N PHE A 80 6.71 -25.71 -13.03
CA PHE A 80 6.32 -26.22 -14.35
C PHE A 80 7.17 -25.64 -15.50
N ILE A 81 7.50 -24.34 -15.44
CA ILE A 81 8.27 -23.66 -16.50
C ILE A 81 9.78 -23.90 -16.39
N PHE A 82 10.33 -23.78 -15.18
CA PHE A 82 11.78 -23.73 -14.93
C PHE A 82 12.33 -25.02 -14.29
N GLY A 83 11.47 -25.93 -13.85
CA GLY A 83 11.84 -27.25 -13.31
C GLY A 83 12.88 -27.15 -12.20
N GLY A 84 13.95 -27.95 -12.33
CA GLY A 84 15.02 -28.04 -11.33
C GLY A 84 15.75 -26.73 -11.03
N LEU A 85 15.67 -25.69 -11.88
CA LEU A 85 16.30 -24.39 -11.62
C LEU A 85 15.64 -23.63 -10.46
N MET A 86 14.45 -24.04 -10.03
CA MET A 86 13.79 -23.54 -8.82
C MET A 86 14.32 -24.20 -7.54
N ASN A 87 15.10 -25.28 -7.65
CA ASN A 87 15.61 -26.02 -6.50
C ASN A 87 16.75 -25.24 -5.82
N VAL A 88 16.43 -24.64 -4.68
CA VAL A 88 17.35 -23.83 -3.86
C VAL A 88 18.49 -24.67 -3.28
N GLU A 89 18.26 -25.95 -2.99
CA GLU A 89 19.27 -26.83 -2.41
C GLU A 89 20.34 -27.22 -3.45
N THR A 90 19.95 -27.33 -4.73
CA THR A 90 20.85 -27.75 -5.81
C THR A 90 21.54 -26.55 -6.49
N TYR A 91 20.80 -25.47 -6.73
CA TYR A 91 21.27 -24.33 -7.53
C TYR A 91 21.36 -23.01 -6.75
N GLY A 92 20.99 -23.01 -5.47
CA GLY A 92 20.94 -21.81 -4.65
C GLY A 92 19.73 -20.92 -4.96
N PHE A 93 19.64 -19.79 -4.26
CA PHE A 93 18.57 -18.82 -4.49
C PHE A 93 18.84 -18.00 -5.76
N ILE A 94 18.30 -18.46 -6.90
CA ILE A 94 18.37 -17.71 -8.15
C ILE A 94 17.23 -16.70 -8.19
N PHE A 95 17.56 -15.43 -7.91
CA PHE A 95 16.61 -14.32 -7.89
C PHE A 95 15.70 -14.27 -9.12
N ALA A 96 16.27 -14.50 -10.31
CA ALA A 96 15.55 -14.44 -11.57
C ALA A 96 14.38 -15.44 -11.64
N PHE A 97 14.51 -16.63 -11.07
CA PHE A 97 13.48 -17.66 -11.11
C PHE A 97 12.56 -17.63 -9.89
N GLN A 98 13.03 -17.13 -8.74
CA GLN A 98 12.21 -17.09 -7.53
C GLN A 98 11.36 -15.81 -7.40
N VAL A 99 11.85 -14.69 -7.92
CA VAL A 99 11.21 -13.38 -7.71
C VAL A 99 10.48 -12.89 -8.96
N LEU A 100 11.08 -13.01 -10.15
CA LEU A 100 10.48 -12.45 -11.37
C LEU A 100 9.16 -13.12 -11.79
N PRO A 101 8.97 -14.46 -11.68
CA PRO A 101 7.70 -15.08 -12.04
C PRO A 101 6.54 -14.59 -11.18
N THR A 102 6.80 -14.29 -9.91
CA THR A 102 5.83 -13.65 -9.01
C THR A 102 5.37 -12.31 -9.56
N ILE A 103 6.29 -11.45 -10.01
CA ILE A 103 5.96 -10.16 -10.61
C ILE A 103 5.09 -10.34 -11.87
N ILE A 104 5.47 -11.26 -12.76
CA ILE A 104 4.74 -11.53 -14.02
C ILE A 104 3.31 -12.02 -13.71
N PHE A 105 3.18 -12.96 -12.78
CA PHE A 105 1.88 -13.49 -12.37
C PHE A 105 0.99 -12.40 -11.78
N PHE A 106 1.50 -11.59 -10.84
CA PHE A 106 0.73 -10.49 -10.26
C PHE A 106 0.37 -9.44 -11.30
N ALA A 107 1.25 -9.10 -12.23
CA ALA A 107 0.93 -8.18 -13.32
C ALA A 107 -0.23 -8.70 -14.20
N ALA A 108 -0.21 -9.99 -14.55
CA ALA A 108 -1.28 -10.63 -15.30
C ALA A 108 -2.60 -10.69 -14.50
N LEU A 109 -2.55 -11.09 -13.23
CA LEU A 109 -3.70 -11.13 -12.34
C LEU A 109 -4.33 -9.75 -12.17
N MET A 110 -3.53 -8.72 -11.92
CA MET A 110 -3.99 -7.34 -11.83
C MET A 110 -4.61 -6.89 -13.16
N GLY A 111 -4.00 -7.21 -14.29
CA GLY A 111 -4.57 -6.94 -15.62
C GLY A 111 -5.97 -7.55 -15.80
N VAL A 112 -6.18 -8.80 -15.35
CA VAL A 112 -7.49 -9.45 -15.36
C VAL A 112 -8.47 -8.74 -14.42
N LEU A 113 -8.07 -8.42 -13.18
CA LEU A 113 -8.94 -7.74 -12.21
C LEU A 113 -9.33 -6.33 -12.67
N TYR A 114 -8.46 -5.63 -13.40
CA TYR A 114 -8.77 -4.37 -14.07
C TYR A 114 -9.72 -4.56 -15.24
N HIS A 115 -9.54 -5.59 -16.06
CA HIS A 115 -10.46 -5.88 -17.15
C HIS A 115 -11.87 -6.22 -16.65
N LEU A 116 -11.97 -6.95 -15.54
CA LEU A 116 -13.23 -7.36 -14.92
C LEU A 116 -13.93 -6.23 -14.12
N GLY A 117 -13.28 -5.10 -13.88
CA GLY A 117 -13.88 -3.98 -13.13
C GLY A 117 -13.70 -4.04 -11.61
N VAL A 118 -13.10 -5.11 -11.07
CA VAL A 118 -12.95 -5.33 -9.62
C VAL A 118 -12.03 -4.28 -9.01
N MET A 119 -10.90 -4.00 -9.65
CA MET A 119 -9.94 -3.01 -9.15
C MET A 119 -10.52 -1.60 -9.13
N GLN A 120 -11.34 -1.24 -10.13
CA GLN A 120 -12.01 0.04 -10.18
C GLN A 120 -12.99 0.20 -9.02
N LEU A 121 -13.69 -0.87 -8.64
CA LEU A 121 -14.57 -0.85 -7.46
C LEU A 121 -13.76 -0.63 -6.17
N VAL A 122 -12.68 -1.38 -5.97
CA VAL A 122 -11.81 -1.27 -4.79
C VAL A 122 -11.21 0.13 -4.68
N VAL A 123 -10.62 0.65 -5.76
CA VAL A 123 -10.01 1.98 -5.79
C VAL A 123 -11.06 3.06 -5.53
N ARG A 124 -12.25 2.96 -6.12
CA ARG A 124 -13.33 3.94 -5.87
C ARG A 124 -13.82 3.91 -4.43
N ALA A 125 -13.98 2.73 -3.85
CA ALA A 125 -14.39 2.57 -2.45
C ALA A 125 -13.36 3.19 -1.50
N MET A 126 -12.07 2.93 -1.75
CA MET A 126 -10.98 3.49 -0.95
C MET A 126 -10.87 5.01 -1.13
N ALA A 127 -10.95 5.50 -2.36
CA ALA A 127 -10.93 6.93 -2.64
C ALA A 127 -12.10 7.65 -1.98
N TRP A 128 -13.29 7.06 -2.01
CA TRP A 128 -14.47 7.59 -1.33
C TRP A 128 -14.29 7.66 0.19
N ALA A 129 -13.74 6.62 0.81
CA ALA A 129 -13.45 6.61 2.24
C ALA A 129 -12.46 7.72 2.62
N ILE A 130 -11.37 7.87 1.88
CA ILE A 130 -10.35 8.90 2.13
C ILE A 130 -10.92 10.30 1.88
N MET A 131 -11.65 10.53 0.79
CA MET A 131 -12.30 11.82 0.52
C MET A 131 -13.24 12.23 1.66
N LYS A 132 -14.01 11.28 2.19
CA LYS A 132 -14.96 11.55 3.27
C LYS A 132 -14.27 11.94 4.57
N VAL A 133 -13.15 11.30 4.89
CA VAL A 133 -12.40 11.55 6.13
C VAL A 133 -11.50 12.78 6.01
N MET A 134 -10.75 12.91 4.92
CA MET A 134 -9.69 13.90 4.75
C MET A 134 -10.13 15.16 3.98
N ARG A 135 -11.32 15.18 3.36
CA ARG A 135 -11.86 16.34 2.61
C ARG A 135 -10.94 16.84 1.47
N VAL A 136 -10.21 15.92 0.85
CA VAL A 136 -9.30 16.17 -0.28
C VAL A 136 -9.99 16.00 -1.63
N SER A 137 -9.35 16.50 -2.69
CA SER A 137 -9.91 16.47 -4.05
C SER A 137 -10.05 15.04 -4.58
N GLY A 138 -11.12 14.77 -5.35
CA GLY A 138 -11.41 13.42 -5.82
C GLY A 138 -10.41 12.86 -6.84
N ALA A 139 -9.84 13.72 -7.69
CA ALA A 139 -8.83 13.30 -8.67
C ALA A 139 -7.52 12.90 -7.98
N GLU A 140 -7.03 13.71 -7.05
CA GLU A 140 -5.83 13.42 -6.26
C GLU A 140 -6.02 12.15 -5.43
N THR A 141 -7.15 12.04 -4.73
CA THR A 141 -7.44 10.90 -3.86
C THR A 141 -7.57 9.60 -4.65
N THR A 142 -8.18 9.64 -5.84
CA THR A 142 -8.29 8.46 -6.70
C THR A 142 -6.92 8.03 -7.24
N SER A 143 -6.03 8.98 -7.56
CA SER A 143 -4.66 8.69 -7.96
C SER A 143 -3.89 7.99 -6.84
N VAL A 144 -3.89 8.59 -5.64
CA VAL A 144 -3.23 8.04 -4.45
C VAL A 144 -3.82 6.68 -4.07
N SER A 145 -5.13 6.52 -4.23
CA SER A 145 -5.79 5.24 -3.94
C SER A 145 -5.43 4.15 -4.96
N ALA A 146 -5.30 4.50 -6.24
CA ALA A 146 -4.86 3.57 -7.27
C ALA A 146 -3.39 3.16 -7.07
N SER A 147 -2.52 4.07 -6.62
CA SER A 147 -1.08 3.79 -6.45
C SER A 147 -0.75 2.78 -5.36
N VAL A 148 -1.71 2.44 -4.49
CA VAL A 148 -1.54 1.35 -3.51
C VAL A 148 -1.52 -0.02 -4.20
N PHE A 149 -2.19 -0.14 -5.35
CA PHE A 149 -2.39 -1.42 -6.04
C PHE A 149 -1.69 -1.50 -7.40
N ILE A 150 -1.49 -0.36 -8.06
CA ILE A 150 -0.73 -0.29 -9.31
C ILE A 150 0.54 0.52 -9.13
N GLY A 151 1.54 0.22 -9.95
CA GLY A 151 2.76 1.02 -10.04
C GLY A 151 2.47 2.51 -10.19
N GLN A 152 3.37 3.33 -9.65
CA GLN A 152 3.23 4.80 -9.61
C GLN A 152 3.05 5.44 -11.00
N THR A 153 3.45 4.75 -12.07
CA THR A 153 3.31 5.17 -13.47
C THR A 153 1.91 4.91 -14.05
N GLU A 154 1.14 3.97 -13.49
CA GLU A 154 -0.16 3.55 -14.01
C GLU A 154 -1.35 4.10 -13.19
N ALA A 155 -1.10 4.46 -11.92
CA ALA A 155 -2.09 5.12 -11.07
C ALA A 155 -2.64 6.43 -11.67
N PRO A 156 -1.84 7.31 -12.33
CA PRO A 156 -2.35 8.51 -12.99
C PRO A 156 -3.25 8.22 -14.20
N LEU A 157 -3.07 7.09 -14.89
CA LEU A 157 -3.88 6.72 -16.07
C LEU A 157 -5.34 6.46 -15.70
N THR A 158 -5.59 5.99 -14.49
CA THR A 158 -6.95 5.77 -13.96
C THR A 158 -7.73 7.08 -13.81
N VAL A 159 -7.02 8.19 -13.58
CA VAL A 159 -7.59 9.54 -13.35
C VAL A 159 -7.43 10.49 -14.53
N ARG A 160 -6.79 10.04 -15.62
CA ARG A 160 -6.59 10.83 -16.85
C ARG A 160 -7.90 11.34 -17.46
N ARG A 161 -9.04 10.67 -17.25
CA ARG A 161 -10.35 11.18 -17.70
C ARG A 161 -10.91 12.33 -16.86
N ILE A 162 -10.38 12.56 -15.64
CA ILE A 162 -10.85 13.58 -14.70
C ILE A 162 -9.90 14.78 -14.65
N SER A 163 -8.58 14.57 -14.78
CA SER A 163 -7.55 15.62 -14.68
C SER A 163 -7.31 16.43 -15.97
N ALA A 164 -7.96 16.09 -17.09
CA ALA A 164 -7.82 16.79 -18.38
C ALA A 164 -8.75 18.03 -18.53
N ARG A 165 -9.32 18.49 -17.42
CA ARG A 165 -10.05 19.76 -17.27
C ARG A 165 -9.40 20.55 -16.13
#